data_AF-A0A8S4B0H2-F1
#
_entry.id   AF-A0A8S4B0H2-F1
#
_cell.length_a   1.000
_cell.length_b   1.000
_cell.length_c   1.000
_cell.angle_alpha   90.00
_cell.angle_beta   90.00
_cell.angle_gamma   90.00
#
_symmetry.space_group_name_H-M   'P 1'
#
loop_
_entity.id
_entity.type
_entity.pdbx_description
1 polymer ?
#
loop_
_entity_poly.entity_id
_entity_poly.type
_entity_poly.pdbx_seq_one_letter_code
_entity_poly.pdbx_strand_id
1 'polypeptide(L)'
;MPGVIRSGCVALFLILTSVSAVQKLRTINDLKKVNFGPTVPSHTLLLLHWFASTVDIDNNNVVRLTFDPNRGDYGSHHYGNYERLLELLPRGNTRYFTVGNLYHEMSSQLPSYVVHPRQGYEGRNRDRIIFRVREQNLEWQSGLIDRVYITQHYQTSDNLGTAYDPAHTYEVTINLLSQIRQFSTADGDRYSLQNLRDRFGSRADDSQMRYLRNTWGDLACLGLLLFIVIQEKNISDKPNNRRQPQVKRNTQPDFVVHIPERRPIVASQYYLGFTQPEMQLRVTTSTKGKAKIIWHNVPVNCLNEGAMVVLYRNDEAQTHLTYKSIGNAKSGIYNTSVPLNEGLQVRLHKIKKLCCFWTSIGEEIHRGGEFETPSDVSIKGYSAKLQLFAKDGKAGARLYVRKTFNDWKSEFKRSWVGFYSSGQQDTGDYEWWQWQWATKFNLSTDCPDTSYDVYEYCSGMAIAPGVQARFILHGHAEKARTPGWTG
;
A
#
# COMPACT_ATOMS: atom_id res chain seq x y z
N MET A 1 12.73 82.02 -23.11
CA MET A 1 12.56 80.55 -23.07
C MET A 1 13.48 80.01 -21.97
N PRO A 2 12.95 79.41 -20.89
CA PRO A 2 13.77 78.90 -19.79
C PRO A 2 14.16 77.43 -19.99
N GLY A 3 15.42 77.11 -19.67
CA GLY A 3 15.98 75.76 -19.73
C GLY A 3 15.56 74.91 -18.53
N VAL A 4 15.16 73.67 -18.82
CA VAL A 4 14.74 72.68 -17.82
C VAL A 4 15.97 71.92 -17.32
N ILE A 5 16.33 72.11 -16.05
CA ILE A 5 17.28 71.26 -15.33
C ILE A 5 16.50 70.05 -14.81
N ARG A 6 16.80 68.86 -15.31
CA ARG A 6 16.27 67.60 -14.78
C ARG A 6 17.11 67.15 -13.58
N SER A 7 16.54 67.30 -12.38
CA SER A 7 17.03 66.70 -11.14
C SER A 7 16.83 65.19 -11.17
N GLY A 8 17.92 64.42 -11.15
CA GLY A 8 17.89 62.96 -11.07
C GLY A 8 17.83 62.50 -9.62
N CYS A 9 16.65 62.07 -9.16
CA CYS A 9 16.51 61.33 -7.90
C CYS A 9 17.10 59.93 -8.06
N VAL A 10 18.25 59.66 -7.44
CA VAL A 10 18.77 58.30 -7.25
C VAL A 10 18.03 57.68 -6.07
N ALA A 11 17.03 56.84 -6.36
CA ALA A 11 16.36 56.04 -5.35
C ALA A 11 17.27 54.87 -4.96
N LEU A 12 17.84 54.93 -3.75
CA LEU A 12 18.62 53.86 -3.15
C LEU A 12 17.65 52.76 -2.67
N PHE A 13 17.52 51.67 -3.44
CA PHE A 13 16.77 50.49 -3.00
C PHE A 13 17.60 49.70 -1.98
N LEU A 14 17.38 49.95 -0.69
CA LEU A 14 17.81 49.05 0.38
C LEU A 14 16.90 47.81 0.36
N ILE A 15 17.34 46.76 -0.34
CA ILE A 15 16.74 45.43 -0.24
C ILE A 15 17.15 44.84 1.12
N LEU A 16 16.34 45.10 2.15
CA LEU A 16 16.37 44.32 3.38
C LEU A 16 15.95 42.88 3.04
N THR A 17 16.92 42.00 2.86
CA THR A 17 16.66 40.55 2.85
C THR A 17 16.28 40.15 4.26
N SER A 18 14.99 40.26 4.59
CA SER A 18 14.43 39.72 5.81
C SER A 18 14.64 38.21 5.81
N VAL A 19 15.59 37.73 6.61
CA VAL A 19 15.67 36.32 6.98
C VAL A 19 14.35 35.99 7.66
N SER A 20 13.48 35.26 6.98
CA SER A 20 12.24 34.78 7.59
C SER A 20 12.62 33.93 8.80
N ALA A 21 12.12 34.28 9.98
CA ALA A 21 12.39 33.51 11.18
C ALA A 21 11.79 32.10 11.01
N VAL A 22 12.66 31.09 10.91
CA VAL A 22 12.24 29.69 10.75
C VAL A 22 11.35 29.29 11.93
N GLN A 23 10.17 28.75 11.63
CA GLN A 23 9.20 28.36 12.66
C GLN A 23 9.78 27.25 13.54
N LYS A 24 9.67 27.42 14.86
CA LYS A 24 10.20 26.46 15.85
C LYS A 24 9.12 25.47 16.30
N LEU A 25 9.44 24.18 16.23
CA LEU A 25 8.62 23.08 16.73
C LEU A 25 9.16 22.65 18.09
N ARG A 26 8.40 22.92 19.16
CA ARG A 26 8.88 22.74 20.54
C ARG A 26 8.39 21.46 21.18
N THR A 27 7.24 20.95 20.75
CA THR A 27 6.54 19.80 21.35
C THR A 27 5.86 18.95 20.29
N ILE A 28 5.45 17.72 20.65
CA ILE A 28 4.66 16.87 19.76
C ILE A 28 3.35 17.55 19.35
N ASN A 29 2.77 18.40 20.19
CA ASN A 29 1.59 19.19 19.83
C ASN A 29 1.86 20.22 18.72
N ASP A 30 3.10 20.68 18.56
CA ASP A 30 3.47 21.52 17.42
C ASP A 30 3.57 20.71 16.13
N LEU A 31 4.01 19.43 16.21
CA LEU A 31 3.96 18.52 15.08
C LEU A 31 2.52 18.27 14.60
N LYS A 32 1.54 18.20 15.51
CA LYS A 32 0.11 18.09 15.13
C LYS A 32 -0.36 19.26 14.25
N LYS A 33 0.27 20.44 14.36
CA LYS A 33 -0.10 21.62 13.56
C LYS A 33 0.47 21.56 12.15
N VAL A 34 1.57 20.84 11.93
CA VAL A 34 2.16 20.61 10.61
C VAL A 34 1.24 19.73 9.75
N ASN A 35 1.14 20.02 8.46
CA ASN A 35 0.24 19.32 7.52
C ASN A 35 0.93 18.09 6.89
N PHE A 36 1.30 17.11 7.72
CA PHE A 36 1.89 15.85 7.27
C PHE A 36 0.90 15.03 6.40
N GLY A 37 1.38 14.52 5.26
CA GLY A 37 0.61 13.85 4.22
C GLY A 37 0.30 14.79 3.06
N PRO A 38 -0.58 15.80 3.22
CA PRO A 38 -0.97 16.70 2.14
C PRO A 38 0.13 17.63 1.64
N THR A 39 0.86 18.31 2.53
CA THR A 39 1.87 19.32 2.13
C THR A 39 3.29 18.95 2.53
N VAL A 40 3.46 18.27 3.67
CA VAL A 40 4.75 17.75 4.15
C VAL A 40 4.72 16.22 4.12
N PRO A 41 5.72 15.51 3.54
CA PRO A 41 5.77 14.05 3.55
C PRO A 41 5.61 13.47 4.95
N SER A 42 4.71 12.50 5.13
CA SER A 42 4.57 11.77 6.40
C SER A 42 5.85 10.99 6.76
N HIS A 43 6.65 10.64 5.76
CA HIS A 43 7.99 10.05 5.92
C HIS A 43 8.91 10.88 6.82
N THR A 44 8.75 12.20 6.83
CA THR A 44 9.51 13.12 7.72
C THR A 44 9.45 12.68 9.17
N LEU A 45 8.33 12.12 9.64
CA LEU A 45 8.18 11.63 11.01
C LEU A 45 8.95 10.33 11.27
N LEU A 46 9.08 9.47 10.26
CA LEU A 46 9.90 8.25 10.35
C LEU A 46 11.38 8.61 10.44
N LEU A 47 11.83 9.53 9.57
CA LEU A 47 13.20 10.03 9.56
C LEU A 47 13.53 10.79 10.85
N LEU A 48 12.62 11.64 11.34
CA LEU A 48 12.79 12.38 12.58
C LEU A 48 12.82 11.47 13.81
N HIS A 49 11.98 10.42 13.83
CA HIS A 49 12.03 9.39 14.86
C HIS A 49 13.38 8.65 14.87
N TRP A 50 13.87 8.24 13.70
CA TRP A 50 15.19 7.62 13.58
C TRP A 50 16.29 8.55 14.08
N PHE A 51 16.30 9.81 13.65
CA PHE A 51 17.33 10.77 14.05
C PHE A 51 17.34 10.98 15.57
N ALA A 52 16.16 11.22 16.17
CA ALA A 52 16.01 11.37 17.62
C ALA A 52 16.40 10.12 18.42
N SER A 53 16.27 8.94 17.82
CA SER A 53 16.68 7.66 18.43
C SER A 53 18.18 7.38 18.30
N THR A 54 18.84 8.00 17.32
CA THR A 54 20.23 7.70 16.97
C THR A 54 21.21 8.62 17.67
N VAL A 55 20.91 9.93 17.76
CA VAL A 55 21.76 10.89 18.45
C VAL A 55 21.75 10.67 19.96
N ASP A 56 22.86 10.98 20.61
CA ASP A 56 22.92 10.95 22.07
C ASP A 56 22.43 12.30 22.61
N ILE A 57 21.47 12.24 23.53
CA ILE A 57 20.90 13.41 24.22
C ILE A 57 21.07 13.17 25.70
N ASP A 58 21.92 13.98 26.33
CA ASP A 58 22.17 13.87 27.77
C ASP A 58 21.11 14.59 28.61
N ASN A 59 21.20 14.42 29.94
CA ASN A 59 20.27 15.04 30.89
C ASN A 59 20.33 16.59 30.90
N ASN A 60 21.37 17.19 30.31
CA ASN A 60 21.52 18.64 30.18
C ASN A 60 21.01 19.17 28.84
N ASN A 61 20.31 18.34 28.05
CA ASN A 61 19.87 18.63 26.69
C ASN A 61 21.03 18.96 25.75
N VAL A 62 22.21 18.38 25.96
CA VAL A 62 23.31 18.44 25.00
C VAL A 62 23.16 17.28 24.02
N VAL A 63 23.14 17.60 22.72
CA VAL A 63 23.02 16.60 21.66
C VAL A 63 24.41 16.32 21.07
N ARG A 64 24.82 15.05 21.08
CA ARG A 64 26.09 14.56 20.55
C ARG A 64 25.85 13.62 19.38
N LEU A 65 26.71 13.74 18.36
CA LEU A 65 26.77 12.77 17.29
C LEU A 65 27.24 11.40 17.79
N THR A 66 26.59 10.37 17.29
CA THR A 66 26.94 8.95 17.49
C THR A 66 27.43 8.29 16.19
N PHE A 67 27.52 9.07 15.11
CA PHE A 67 27.96 8.66 13.77
C PHE A 67 28.77 9.80 13.12
N ASP A 68 29.54 9.48 12.08
CA ASP A 68 30.39 10.46 11.40
C ASP A 68 29.78 10.92 10.07
N PRO A 69 29.21 12.14 10.01
CA PRO A 69 28.60 12.62 8.78
C PRO A 69 29.60 13.02 7.70
N ASN A 70 30.90 13.12 8.01
CA ASN A 70 31.94 13.36 7.00
C ASN A 70 32.25 12.09 6.20
N ARG A 71 32.05 10.91 6.80
CA ARG A 71 32.21 9.61 6.13
C ARG A 71 30.99 9.20 5.31
N GLY A 72 29.91 9.97 5.40
CA GLY A 72 28.67 9.68 4.71
C GLY A 72 27.77 8.69 5.44
N ASP A 73 27.99 8.45 6.74
CA ASP A 73 27.17 7.53 7.53
C ASP A 73 25.68 7.90 7.40
N TYR A 74 24.83 6.88 7.23
CA TYR A 74 23.39 7.00 6.98
C TYR A 74 23.01 7.84 5.74
N GLY A 75 23.94 8.04 4.80
CA GLY A 75 23.78 8.89 3.63
C GLY A 75 23.80 10.39 3.95
N SER A 76 24.32 10.76 5.12
CA SER A 76 24.51 12.15 5.48
C SER A 76 25.64 12.80 4.67
N HIS A 77 25.58 14.11 4.44
CA HIS A 77 26.62 14.85 3.72
C HIS A 77 26.55 16.34 4.04
N HIS A 78 27.60 17.08 3.69
CA HIS A 78 27.67 18.52 3.92
C HIS A 78 26.56 19.28 3.19
N TYR A 79 25.92 20.21 3.89
CA TYR A 79 24.90 21.12 3.34
C TYR A 79 25.45 22.55 3.28
N GLY A 80 25.61 23.08 2.06
CA GLY A 80 26.26 24.38 1.84
C GLY A 80 25.39 25.61 2.13
N ASN A 81 24.07 25.46 2.28
CA ASN A 81 23.13 26.57 2.48
C ASN A 81 23.27 27.70 1.44
N TYR A 82 23.51 27.35 0.17
CA TYR A 82 23.75 28.31 -0.91
C TYR A 82 22.50 29.14 -1.24
N GLU A 83 21.33 28.54 -1.06
CA GLU A 83 20.02 29.15 -1.21
C GLU A 83 19.64 30.08 -0.04
N ARG A 84 20.48 30.17 1.00
CA ARG A 84 20.24 30.98 2.22
C ARG A 84 18.92 30.61 2.92
N LEU A 85 18.61 29.31 2.94
CA LEU A 85 17.47 28.75 3.66
C LEU A 85 17.63 28.96 5.18
N LEU A 86 18.85 28.80 5.69
CA LEU A 86 19.20 28.89 7.10
C LEU A 86 20.13 30.07 7.39
N GLU A 87 20.36 30.35 8.67
CA GLU A 87 21.32 31.38 9.11
C GLU A 87 22.74 31.10 8.60
N LEU A 88 23.46 32.16 8.24
CA LEU A 88 24.86 32.03 7.84
C LEU A 88 25.70 31.64 9.06
N LEU A 89 26.63 30.72 8.85
CA LEU A 89 27.50 30.23 9.91
C LEU A 89 28.54 31.30 10.28
N PRO A 90 28.82 31.50 11.59
CA PRO A 90 29.95 32.31 12.01
C PRO A 90 31.27 31.69 11.52
N ARG A 91 32.31 32.51 11.31
CA ARG A 91 33.65 32.00 10.96
C ARG A 91 34.13 31.04 12.05
N GLY A 92 34.47 29.79 11.70
CA GLY A 92 34.97 28.78 12.64
C GLY A 92 34.63 27.34 12.22
N ASN A 93 34.81 26.38 13.14
CA ASN A 93 34.60 24.94 12.89
C ASN A 93 33.13 24.51 13.07
N THR A 94 32.21 25.25 12.44
CA THR A 94 30.78 24.91 12.44
C THR A 94 30.36 24.59 11.02
N ARG A 95 29.60 23.51 10.82
CA ARG A 95 29.14 23.07 9.49
C ARG A 95 27.70 22.57 9.57
N TYR A 96 26.95 22.73 8.49
CA TYR A 96 25.65 22.08 8.32
C TYR A 96 25.82 20.76 7.59
N PHE A 97 25.05 19.77 8.00
CA PHE A 97 24.91 18.49 7.33
C PHE A 97 23.45 18.20 7.07
N THR A 98 23.16 17.38 6.06
CA THR A 98 21.81 16.95 5.71
C THR A 98 21.76 15.43 5.61
N VAL A 99 20.62 14.83 5.95
CA VAL A 99 20.33 13.39 5.84
C VAL A 99 18.89 13.19 5.37
N GLY A 100 18.62 12.02 4.78
CA GLY A 100 17.30 11.65 4.26
C GLY A 100 17.26 11.37 2.76
N ASN A 101 18.39 11.52 2.04
CA ASN A 101 18.46 11.14 0.63
C ASN A 101 18.53 9.60 0.48
N LEU A 102 17.41 8.96 0.25
CA LEU A 102 17.29 7.49 0.13
C LEU A 102 18.00 6.90 -1.10
N TYR A 103 18.46 7.72 -2.05
CA TYR A 103 19.24 7.27 -3.21
C TYR A 103 20.77 7.30 -2.99
N HIS A 104 21.22 7.79 -1.83
CA HIS A 104 22.65 7.77 -1.51
C HIS A 104 23.09 6.35 -1.15
N GLU A 105 24.28 5.93 -1.58
CA GLU A 105 24.78 4.55 -1.41
C GLU A 105 24.75 4.09 0.06
N MET A 106 25.18 4.98 0.96
CA MET A 106 25.21 4.76 2.40
C MET A 106 23.84 4.89 3.11
N SER A 107 22.77 5.25 2.40
CA SER A 107 21.41 5.31 2.99
C SER A 107 20.84 3.93 3.29
N SER A 108 21.46 2.86 2.77
CA SER A 108 21.18 1.48 3.17
C SER A 108 21.44 1.20 4.66
N GLN A 109 22.22 2.05 5.34
CA GLN A 109 22.45 1.98 6.79
C GLN A 109 21.25 2.48 7.62
N LEU A 110 20.32 3.24 7.02
CA LEU A 110 19.10 3.66 7.71
C LEU A 110 18.23 2.43 8.03
N PRO A 111 17.45 2.45 9.12
CA PRO A 111 16.57 1.33 9.46
C PRO A 111 15.59 1.01 8.33
N SER A 112 15.22 -0.26 8.19
CA SER A 112 14.29 -0.71 7.14
C SER A 112 12.95 0.03 7.16
N TYR A 113 12.47 0.49 8.32
CA TYR A 113 11.22 1.25 8.41
C TYR A 113 11.31 2.68 7.85
N VAL A 114 12.54 3.20 7.65
CA VAL A 114 12.81 4.47 6.97
C VAL A 114 13.05 4.22 5.48
N VAL A 115 13.89 3.24 5.11
CA VAL A 115 14.21 2.99 3.69
C VAL A 115 13.02 2.38 2.93
N HIS A 116 12.30 1.47 3.56
CA HIS A 116 11.14 0.77 3.01
C HIS A 116 9.92 1.00 3.91
N PRO A 117 9.39 2.23 3.94
CA PRO A 117 8.27 2.57 4.80
C PRO A 117 7.02 1.82 4.35
N ARG A 118 6.06 1.66 5.28
CA ARG A 118 4.76 1.09 4.94
C ARG A 118 4.03 1.94 3.92
N GLN A 119 3.15 1.30 3.16
CA GLN A 119 2.34 1.99 2.17
C GLN A 119 1.55 3.15 2.79
N GLY A 120 1.59 4.32 2.15
CA GLY A 120 1.01 5.57 2.64
C GLY A 120 1.99 6.48 3.39
N TYR A 121 3.21 6.02 3.66
CA TYR A 121 4.28 6.82 4.28
C TYR A 121 5.45 7.06 3.31
N GLU A 122 5.30 6.78 2.02
CA GLU A 122 6.34 7.01 1.04
C GLU A 122 6.57 8.52 0.84
N GLY A 123 7.73 9.02 1.29
CA GLY A 123 8.06 10.44 1.22
C GLY A 123 8.57 10.93 -0.14
N ARG A 124 8.60 10.03 -1.14
CA ARG A 124 9.18 10.26 -2.48
C ARG A 124 10.61 10.82 -2.42
N ASN A 125 11.34 10.49 -1.35
CA ASN A 125 12.69 10.98 -1.09
C ASN A 125 12.81 12.53 -1.09
N ARG A 126 11.78 13.24 -0.62
CA ARG A 126 11.75 14.71 -0.58
C ARG A 126 12.21 15.28 0.75
N ASP A 127 11.86 14.64 1.85
CA ASP A 127 12.12 15.14 3.19
C ASP A 127 13.60 14.99 3.58
N ARG A 128 14.07 15.96 4.37
CA ARG A 128 15.45 16.03 4.86
C ARG A 128 15.47 16.50 6.30
N ILE A 129 16.47 16.02 7.03
CA ILE A 129 16.88 16.61 8.31
C ILE A 129 18.20 17.34 8.06
N ILE A 130 18.22 18.64 8.34
CA ILE A 130 19.45 19.44 8.34
C ILE A 130 19.86 19.64 9.79
N PHE A 131 21.12 19.41 10.12
CA PHE A 131 21.63 19.63 11.48
C PHE A 131 22.98 20.35 11.45
N ARG A 132 23.20 21.21 12.44
CA ARG A 132 24.43 21.98 12.59
C ARG A 132 25.34 21.32 13.60
N VAL A 133 26.58 21.08 13.21
CA VAL A 133 27.61 20.46 14.04
C VAL A 133 28.66 21.50 14.38
N ARG A 134 28.95 21.66 15.67
CA ARG A 134 30.09 22.41 16.20
C ARG A 134 31.18 21.42 16.60
N GLU A 135 32.32 21.53 15.96
CA GLU A 135 33.50 20.70 16.24
C GLU A 135 34.19 21.22 17.51
N GLN A 136 34.40 20.35 18.51
CA GLN A 136 35.22 20.66 19.68
C GLN A 136 36.60 20.03 19.50
N ASN A 137 37.65 20.82 19.67
CA ASN A 137 39.00 20.30 19.82
C ASN A 137 39.06 19.59 21.18
N LEU A 138 39.17 18.25 21.19
CA LEU A 138 39.77 17.39 22.24
C LEU A 138 39.38 15.93 21.97
N GLU A 139 40.30 15.19 21.32
CA GLU A 139 40.56 13.73 21.34
C GLU A 139 39.42 12.69 21.25
N TRP A 140 38.15 13.07 21.18
CA TRP A 140 37.02 12.17 21.01
C TRP A 140 36.04 12.74 19.98
N GLN A 141 35.81 11.97 18.91
CA GLN A 141 35.17 12.33 17.63
C GLN A 141 33.65 12.65 17.71
N SER A 142 33.15 13.26 18.78
CA SER A 142 31.71 13.50 18.96
C SER A 142 31.37 14.98 18.78
N GLY A 143 31.12 15.39 17.54
CA GLY A 143 30.63 16.74 17.23
C GLY A 143 29.32 17.07 17.96
N LEU A 144 29.18 18.31 18.42
CA LEU A 144 27.99 18.78 19.13
C LEU A 144 26.94 19.28 18.15
N ILE A 145 25.71 18.77 18.25
CA ILE A 145 24.58 19.29 17.50
C ILE A 145 23.91 20.41 18.31
N ASP A 146 23.81 21.60 17.74
CA ASP A 146 23.17 22.75 18.41
C ASP A 146 21.92 23.28 17.69
N ARG A 147 21.72 22.93 16.42
CA ARG A 147 20.50 23.22 15.65
C ARG A 147 20.10 22.00 14.83
N VAL A 148 18.80 21.74 14.77
CA VAL A 148 18.20 20.69 13.94
C VAL A 148 16.99 21.29 13.23
N TYR A 149 16.83 20.94 11.95
CA TYR A 149 15.75 21.40 11.09
C TYR A 149 15.16 20.22 10.34
N ILE A 150 13.85 20.23 10.16
CA ILE A 150 13.17 19.39 9.17
C ILE A 150 12.80 20.27 7.98
N THR A 151 12.94 19.72 6.78
CA THR A 151 12.63 20.43 5.54
C THR A 151 12.28 19.43 4.44
N GLN A 152 11.93 19.95 3.25
CA GLN A 152 11.65 19.15 2.07
C GLN A 152 12.15 19.85 0.81
N HIS A 153 12.44 19.07 -0.24
CA HIS A 153 12.52 19.61 -1.58
C HIS A 153 11.12 19.97 -2.11
N TYR A 154 11.04 20.91 -3.06
CA TYR A 154 9.81 21.17 -3.82
C TYR A 154 9.26 19.90 -4.50
N GLN A 155 8.00 19.92 -4.93
CA GLN A 155 7.47 18.80 -5.70
C GLN A 155 8.11 18.78 -7.08
N THR A 156 8.27 17.60 -7.67
CA THR A 156 8.81 17.45 -9.03
C THR A 156 7.99 18.25 -10.04
N SER A 157 6.68 18.38 -9.81
CA SER A 157 5.77 19.20 -10.64
C SER A 157 6.07 20.69 -10.62
N ASP A 158 6.76 21.18 -9.59
CA ASP A 158 7.03 22.61 -9.43
C ASP A 158 8.20 23.08 -10.31
N ASN A 159 8.93 22.16 -10.95
CA ASN A 159 10.09 22.41 -11.81
C ASN A 159 11.23 23.22 -11.13
N LEU A 160 11.31 23.17 -9.80
CA LEU A 160 12.33 23.86 -8.99
C LEU A 160 13.55 22.97 -8.65
N GLY A 161 13.69 21.83 -9.33
CA GLY A 161 14.83 20.92 -9.20
C GLY A 161 15.00 20.39 -7.77
N THR A 162 16.22 20.53 -7.24
CA THR A 162 16.60 20.10 -5.89
C THR A 162 16.55 21.24 -4.86
N ALA A 163 15.85 22.34 -5.16
CA ALA A 163 15.71 23.43 -4.20
C ALA A 163 14.88 22.99 -2.99
N TYR A 164 15.27 23.49 -1.82
CA TYR A 164 14.55 23.29 -0.57
C TYR A 164 13.40 24.27 -0.44
N ASP A 165 12.29 23.83 0.16
CA ASP A 165 11.07 24.60 0.36
C ASP A 165 11.11 25.38 1.69
N PRO A 166 11.27 26.72 1.67
CA PRO A 166 11.34 27.52 2.88
C PRO A 166 10.02 27.54 3.66
N ALA A 167 8.88 27.38 2.98
CA ALA A 167 7.55 27.42 3.62
C ALA A 167 7.30 26.19 4.50
N HIS A 168 8.01 25.10 4.23
CA HIS A 168 7.92 23.84 4.96
C HIS A 168 9.26 23.47 5.62
N THR A 169 10.01 24.49 6.06
CA THR A 169 11.23 24.33 6.85
C THR A 169 10.97 24.76 8.30
N TYR A 170 11.33 23.90 9.24
CA TYR A 170 11.05 24.09 10.66
C TYR A 170 12.27 23.75 11.50
N GLU A 171 12.58 24.58 12.50
CA GLU A 171 13.60 24.27 13.51
C GLU A 171 12.99 23.36 14.56
N VAL A 172 13.59 22.18 14.75
CA VAL A 172 13.19 21.21 15.78
C VAL A 172 13.99 21.47 17.05
N THR A 173 13.30 21.71 18.16
CA THR A 173 14.00 21.90 19.43
C THR A 173 14.44 20.57 20.05
N ILE A 174 15.43 20.63 20.93
CA ILE A 174 15.93 19.47 21.68
C ILE A 174 14.82 18.88 22.54
N ASN A 175 13.95 19.70 23.12
CA ASN A 175 12.77 19.23 23.87
C ASN A 175 11.85 18.35 23.00
N LEU A 176 11.65 18.71 21.72
CA LEU A 176 10.88 17.88 20.80
C LEU A 176 11.60 16.56 20.49
N LEU A 177 12.92 16.60 20.22
CA LEU A 177 13.71 15.37 20.01
C LEU A 177 13.62 14.43 21.23
N SER A 178 13.73 14.96 22.45
CA SER A 178 13.60 14.19 23.69
C SER A 178 12.19 13.60 23.87
N GLN A 179 11.13 14.26 23.38
CA GLN A 179 9.78 13.69 23.38
C GLN A 179 9.64 12.55 22.36
N ILE A 180 10.21 12.72 21.17
CA ILE A 180 10.16 11.71 20.10
C ILE A 180 10.98 10.48 20.50
N ARG A 181 12.15 10.66 21.12
CA ARG A 181 13.03 9.56 21.58
C ARG A 181 12.32 8.60 22.54
N GLN A 182 11.33 9.06 23.31
CA GLN A 182 10.53 8.19 24.19
C GLN A 182 9.70 7.13 23.43
N PHE A 183 9.48 7.31 22.13
CA PHE A 183 8.82 6.33 21.27
C PHE A 183 9.79 5.33 20.62
N SER A 184 11.09 5.40 20.95
CA SER A 184 12.11 4.50 20.41
C SER A 184 12.08 3.13 21.07
N THR A 185 12.37 2.09 20.29
CA THR A 185 12.31 0.68 20.69
C THR A 185 13.35 0.32 21.77
N ALA A 186 14.47 1.06 21.88
CA ALA A 186 15.52 0.80 22.86
C ALA A 186 15.11 1.12 24.32
N ASP A 187 14.11 1.98 24.52
CA ASP A 187 13.54 2.30 25.84
C ASP A 187 12.22 1.53 26.10
N GLY A 188 11.91 0.52 25.27
CA GLY A 188 10.65 -0.23 25.31
C GLY A 188 10.36 -0.94 26.64
N ASP A 189 11.41 -1.27 27.41
CA ASP A 189 11.27 -1.82 28.77
C ASP A 189 10.93 -0.74 29.81
N ARG A 190 11.23 0.54 29.53
CA ARG A 190 11.05 1.66 30.45
C ARG A 190 9.67 2.33 30.33
N TYR A 191 9.02 2.23 29.16
CA TYR A 191 7.67 2.78 28.94
C TYR A 191 6.78 1.81 28.17
N SER A 192 5.68 1.36 28.81
CA SER A 192 4.64 0.61 28.09
C SER A 192 3.95 1.50 27.05
N LEU A 193 3.46 0.89 25.96
CA LEU A 193 2.68 1.60 24.92
C LEU A 193 1.49 2.39 25.52
N GLN A 194 0.87 1.86 26.59
CA GLN A 194 -0.20 2.54 27.33
C GLN A 194 0.32 3.77 28.07
N ASN A 195 1.47 3.66 28.75
CA ASN A 195 2.08 4.80 29.43
C ASN A 195 2.41 5.93 28.45
N LEU A 196 2.89 5.61 27.24
CA LEU A 196 3.13 6.61 26.20
C LEU A 196 1.85 7.27 25.71
N ARG A 197 0.79 6.49 25.49
CA ARG A 197 -0.54 7.01 25.14
C ARG A 197 -1.00 8.03 26.19
N ASP A 198 -0.97 7.65 27.46
CA ASP A 198 -1.48 8.49 28.55
C ASP A 198 -0.60 9.73 28.77
N ARG A 199 0.74 9.55 28.75
CA ARG A 199 1.72 10.63 28.93
C ARG A 199 1.59 11.74 27.89
N PHE A 200 1.30 11.38 26.64
CA PHE A 200 1.12 12.33 25.55
C PHE A 200 -0.35 12.69 25.29
N GLY A 201 -1.26 12.29 26.19
CA GLY A 201 -2.68 12.64 26.15
C GLY A 201 -3.41 12.09 24.92
N SER A 202 -2.98 10.92 24.44
CA SER A 202 -3.53 10.33 23.23
C SER A 202 -4.94 9.80 23.43
N ARG A 203 -5.82 10.11 22.47
CA ARG A 203 -7.21 9.64 22.42
C ARG A 203 -7.36 8.23 21.83
N ALA A 204 -6.26 7.54 21.54
CA ALA A 204 -6.30 6.19 20.97
C ALA A 204 -7.08 5.24 21.88
N ASP A 205 -8.13 4.57 21.39
CA ASP A 205 -8.89 3.60 22.21
C ASP A 205 -8.20 2.22 22.26
N ASP A 206 -8.73 1.30 23.08
CA ASP A 206 -8.13 -0.03 23.27
C ASP A 206 -8.08 -0.88 21.98
N SER A 207 -9.02 -0.65 21.06
CA SER A 207 -9.06 -1.33 19.77
C SER A 207 -7.94 -0.81 18.86
N GLN A 208 -7.72 0.50 18.84
CA GLN A 208 -6.64 1.16 18.12
C GLN A 208 -5.27 0.76 18.69
N MET A 209 -5.16 0.67 20.03
CA MET A 209 -3.95 0.22 20.70
C MET A 209 -3.61 -1.24 20.40
N ARG A 210 -4.62 -2.13 20.34
CA ARG A 210 -4.43 -3.52 19.92
C ARG A 210 -4.01 -3.62 18.46
N TYR A 211 -4.63 -2.83 17.59
CA TYR A 211 -4.26 -2.75 16.19
C TYR A 211 -2.82 -2.29 16.00
N LEU A 212 -2.39 -1.25 16.73
CA LEU A 212 -1.00 -0.78 16.70
C LEU A 212 -0.03 -1.89 17.06
N ARG A 213 -0.27 -2.63 18.15
CA ARG A 213 0.57 -3.77 18.55
C ARG A 213 0.63 -4.86 17.48
N ASN A 214 -0.52 -5.31 16.99
CA ASN A 214 -0.59 -6.40 16.02
C ASN A 214 -0.01 -6.02 14.67
N THR A 215 -0.17 -4.76 14.27
CA THR A 215 0.23 -4.31 12.94
C THR A 215 1.68 -3.87 12.95
N TRP A 216 2.14 -3.12 13.96
CA TRP A 216 3.49 -2.54 13.98
C TRP A 216 4.53 -3.36 14.76
N GLY A 217 4.11 -4.36 15.54
CA GLY A 217 5.02 -5.21 16.32
C GLY A 217 5.93 -4.38 17.21
N ASP A 218 7.25 -4.56 17.06
CA ASP A 218 8.29 -3.82 17.81
C ASP A 218 8.31 -2.31 17.52
N LEU A 219 7.65 -1.88 16.44
CA LEU A 219 7.49 -0.46 16.09
C LEU A 219 6.16 0.12 16.57
N ALA A 220 5.45 -0.54 17.50
CA ALA A 220 4.17 -0.07 18.00
C ALA A 220 4.23 1.34 18.59
N CYS A 221 5.32 1.71 19.28
CA CYS A 221 5.54 3.05 19.81
C CYS A 221 5.67 4.08 18.68
N LEU A 222 6.43 3.78 17.62
CA LEU A 222 6.46 4.62 16.41
C LEU A 222 5.07 4.72 15.77
N GLY A 223 4.33 3.62 15.67
CA GLY A 223 2.95 3.62 15.20
C GLY A 223 2.04 4.55 16.01
N LEU A 224 2.21 4.58 17.34
CA LEU A 224 1.50 5.49 18.24
C LEU A 224 1.92 6.95 18.03
N LEU A 225 3.21 7.24 17.85
CA LEU A 225 3.67 8.59 17.52
C LEU A 225 3.00 9.11 16.24
N LEU A 226 2.96 8.29 15.18
CA LEU A 226 2.32 8.65 13.92
C LEU A 226 0.81 8.86 14.10
N PHE A 227 0.16 8.04 14.94
CA PHE A 227 -1.24 8.23 15.30
C PHE A 227 -1.45 9.58 15.99
N ILE A 228 -0.69 9.88 17.04
CA ILE A 228 -0.80 11.13 17.81
C ILE A 228 -0.63 12.35 16.91
N VAL A 229 0.40 12.34 16.05
CA VAL A 229 0.75 13.52 15.23
C VAL A 229 -0.22 13.72 14.07
N ILE A 230 -0.59 12.64 13.36
CA ILE A 230 -1.34 12.78 12.11
C ILE A 230 -2.86 12.63 12.33
N GLN A 231 -3.30 11.81 13.27
CA GLN A 231 -4.73 11.49 13.44
C GLN A 231 -5.45 12.45 14.37
N GLU A 232 -4.86 12.73 15.53
CA GLU A 232 -5.55 13.49 16.58
C GLU A 232 -5.81 14.95 16.19
N LYS A 233 -5.07 15.47 15.20
CA LYS A 233 -5.36 16.75 14.56
C LYS A 233 -6.82 16.87 14.06
N ASN A 234 -7.40 15.76 13.61
CA ASN A 234 -8.73 15.73 12.99
C ASN A 234 -9.86 15.45 14.00
N ILE A 235 -9.55 15.20 15.26
CA ILE A 235 -10.54 14.93 16.32
C ILE A 235 -10.81 16.27 17.03
N SER A 236 -11.69 17.10 16.45
CA SER A 236 -12.06 18.41 17.00
C SER A 236 -12.36 18.34 18.50
N ASP A 237 -11.81 19.29 19.25
CA ASP A 237 -12.15 19.57 20.64
C ASP A 237 -13.63 19.96 20.75
N LYS A 238 -14.50 18.97 21.03
CA LYS A 238 -15.77 19.24 21.69
C LYS A 238 -15.62 18.82 23.16
N PRO A 239 -15.70 19.75 24.12
CA PRO A 239 -15.85 19.39 25.52
C PRO A 239 -17.14 18.59 25.65
N ASN A 240 -17.04 17.40 26.22
CA ASN A 240 -18.15 16.47 26.40
C ASN A 240 -19.04 16.94 27.57
N ASN A 241 -19.66 18.11 27.44
CA ASN A 241 -20.71 18.58 28.35
C ASN A 241 -22.08 18.19 27.79
N ARG A 242 -22.40 16.90 27.82
CA ARG A 242 -23.80 16.45 27.78
C ARG A 242 -24.19 15.98 29.16
N ARG A 243 -24.67 16.94 29.98
CA ARG A 243 -25.63 16.62 31.03
C ARG A 243 -26.88 16.08 30.33
N GLN A 244 -27.31 14.88 30.71
CA GLN A 244 -28.56 14.28 30.26
C GLN A 244 -29.75 15.18 30.67
N PRO A 245 -30.67 15.52 29.77
CA PRO A 245 -31.99 15.97 30.16
C PRO A 245 -32.91 14.76 30.33
N GLN A 246 -33.55 14.70 31.51
CA GLN A 246 -34.59 13.74 31.84
C GLN A 246 -35.80 13.85 30.89
N VAL A 247 -36.43 12.69 30.69
CA VAL A 247 -37.74 12.51 30.09
C VAL A 247 -38.82 13.24 30.90
N LYS A 248 -39.61 14.12 30.26
CA LYS A 248 -40.97 14.46 30.70
C LYS A 248 -41.93 14.61 29.52
N ARG A 249 -43.13 14.05 29.70
CA ARG A 249 -44.25 13.91 28.75
C ARG A 249 -45.03 15.23 28.55
N ASN A 250 -45.53 15.37 27.32
CA ASN A 250 -46.70 16.08 26.76
C ASN A 250 -47.42 17.17 27.58
N THR A 251 -47.70 18.32 26.92
CA THR A 251 -49.07 18.74 26.48
C THR A 251 -48.98 19.75 25.32
N GLN A 252 -49.82 19.60 24.29
CA GLN A 252 -50.10 20.57 23.19
C GLN A 252 -51.16 21.60 23.67
N PRO A 253 -51.41 22.75 23.00
CA PRO A 253 -52.13 22.74 21.72
C PRO A 253 -51.71 23.79 20.67
N ASP A 254 -52.25 23.53 19.48
CA ASP A 254 -52.32 24.19 18.17
C ASP A 254 -52.12 25.70 18.02
N PHE A 255 -51.38 26.06 16.96
CA PHE A 255 -51.81 27.12 16.04
C PHE A 255 -51.47 26.75 14.59
N VAL A 256 -52.50 26.72 13.76
CA VAL A 256 -52.49 26.37 12.33
C VAL A 256 -52.20 27.64 11.51
N VAL A 257 -51.25 27.57 10.58
CA VAL A 257 -51.20 28.48 9.42
C VAL A 257 -50.95 27.65 8.16
N HIS A 258 -52.00 27.52 7.35
CA HIS A 258 -51.97 26.92 6.03
C HIS A 258 -51.35 27.88 5.00
N ILE A 259 -50.38 27.39 4.23
CA ILE A 259 -49.99 27.96 2.92
C ILE A 259 -49.90 26.79 1.93
N PRO A 260 -50.55 26.88 0.74
CA PRO A 260 -50.84 25.72 -0.09
C PRO A 260 -49.68 25.29 -1.01
N GLU A 261 -49.68 24.00 -1.32
CA GLU A 261 -48.77 23.30 -2.22
C GLU A 261 -48.70 23.93 -3.62
N ARG A 262 -47.47 24.15 -4.12
CA ARG A 262 -47.20 24.35 -5.55
C ARG A 262 -46.27 23.26 -6.08
N ARG A 263 -46.93 22.38 -6.85
CA ARG A 263 -46.58 21.75 -8.13
C ARG A 263 -45.32 20.86 -8.24
N PRO A 264 -45.48 19.60 -8.67
CA PRO A 264 -44.36 18.74 -9.06
C PRO A 264 -43.79 19.23 -10.40
N ILE A 265 -42.46 19.37 -10.46
CA ILE A 265 -41.75 19.53 -11.72
C ILE A 265 -41.85 18.20 -12.45
N VAL A 266 -42.67 18.17 -13.50
CA VAL A 266 -42.66 17.14 -14.54
C VAL A 266 -41.31 17.27 -15.26
N ALA A 267 -40.32 16.50 -14.82
CA ALA A 267 -39.18 16.18 -15.65
C ALA A 267 -39.62 15.03 -16.57
N SER A 268 -39.76 15.39 -17.84
CA SER A 268 -40.21 14.58 -18.96
C SER A 268 -39.45 13.25 -19.07
N GLN A 269 -40.23 12.24 -19.43
CA GLN A 269 -39.83 10.91 -19.83
C GLN A 269 -38.87 10.96 -21.03
N TYR A 270 -37.57 10.80 -20.77
CA TYR A 270 -36.61 10.24 -21.72
C TYR A 270 -35.56 9.42 -20.96
N TYR A 271 -36.01 8.39 -20.22
CA TYR A 271 -35.12 7.26 -19.93
C TYR A 271 -35.29 6.27 -21.07
N LEU A 272 -34.58 6.51 -22.17
CA LEU A 272 -34.11 5.41 -23.01
C LEU A 272 -33.45 4.40 -22.07
N GLY A 273 -33.85 3.14 -22.15
CA GLY A 273 -33.30 2.04 -21.36
C GLY A 273 -31.81 1.87 -21.65
N PHE A 274 -30.98 2.67 -21.00
CA PHE A 274 -29.57 2.35 -20.80
C PHE A 274 -29.55 1.33 -19.68
N THR A 275 -29.58 0.05 -20.06
CA THR A 275 -29.07 -1.02 -19.21
C THR A 275 -27.68 -0.59 -18.77
N GLN A 276 -27.53 -0.19 -17.50
CA GLN A 276 -26.20 0.02 -16.95
C GLN A 276 -25.44 -1.30 -17.13
N PRO A 277 -24.23 -1.26 -17.70
CA PRO A 277 -23.50 -2.48 -17.96
C PRO A 277 -23.21 -3.17 -16.62
N GLU A 278 -23.56 -4.44 -16.54
CA GLU A 278 -23.47 -5.23 -15.32
C GLU A 278 -22.04 -5.20 -14.77
N MET A 279 -21.94 -5.09 -13.44
CA MET A 279 -20.64 -5.11 -12.77
C MET A 279 -20.04 -6.51 -12.90
N GLN A 280 -18.79 -6.59 -13.34
CA GLN A 280 -18.07 -7.85 -13.46
C GLN A 280 -16.89 -7.88 -12.51
N LEU A 281 -16.81 -8.93 -11.70
CA LEU A 281 -15.63 -9.27 -10.91
C LEU A 281 -15.21 -10.69 -11.29
N ARG A 282 -13.98 -10.86 -11.78
CA ARG A 282 -13.47 -12.18 -12.15
C ARG A 282 -12.03 -12.40 -11.76
N VAL A 283 -11.70 -13.65 -11.47
CA VAL A 283 -10.34 -14.13 -11.29
C VAL A 283 -9.87 -14.74 -12.61
N THR A 284 -8.63 -14.48 -12.96
CA THR A 284 -7.96 -14.93 -14.17
C THR A 284 -6.49 -15.20 -13.86
N THR A 285 -5.65 -15.39 -14.88
CA THR A 285 -4.23 -15.77 -14.71
C THR A 285 -3.27 -14.75 -15.28
N SER A 286 -2.15 -14.59 -14.58
CA SER A 286 -0.96 -13.90 -15.09
C SER A 286 -0.01 -14.88 -15.79
N THR A 287 1.06 -14.36 -16.39
CA THR A 287 2.08 -15.16 -17.11
C THR A 287 2.92 -16.07 -16.21
N LYS A 288 2.74 -16.05 -14.88
CA LYS A 288 3.54 -16.83 -13.91
C LYS A 288 2.68 -17.71 -13.00
N GLY A 289 1.50 -18.15 -13.44
CA GLY A 289 0.63 -19.00 -12.63
C GLY A 289 -0.01 -18.29 -11.44
N LYS A 290 0.08 -16.95 -11.36
CA LYS A 290 -0.54 -16.19 -10.27
C LYS A 290 -1.93 -15.72 -10.66
N ALA A 291 -2.82 -15.69 -9.68
CA ALA A 291 -4.16 -15.16 -9.81
C ALA A 291 -4.10 -13.66 -10.13
N LYS A 292 -4.95 -13.25 -11.06
CA LYS A 292 -5.10 -11.88 -11.52
C LYS A 292 -6.57 -11.50 -11.41
N ILE A 293 -6.85 -10.45 -10.65
CA ILE A 293 -8.21 -9.95 -10.45
C ILE A 293 -8.49 -8.92 -11.52
N ILE A 294 -9.66 -9.02 -12.14
CA ILE A 294 -10.17 -8.06 -13.10
C ILE A 294 -11.55 -7.60 -12.65
N TRP A 295 -11.77 -6.29 -12.64
CA TRP A 295 -13.09 -5.70 -12.38
C TRP A 295 -13.50 -4.75 -13.51
N HIS A 296 -14.80 -4.69 -13.78
CA HIS A 296 -15.40 -3.75 -14.73
C HIS A 296 -16.71 -3.19 -14.20
N ASN A 297 -17.01 -1.95 -14.58
CA ASN A 297 -18.29 -1.28 -14.35
C ASN A 297 -18.69 -1.19 -12.86
N VAL A 298 -17.73 -0.96 -11.96
CA VAL A 298 -18.04 -0.73 -10.54
C VAL A 298 -18.92 0.52 -10.40
N PRO A 299 -20.11 0.42 -9.78
CA PRO A 299 -21.02 1.55 -9.60
C PRO A 299 -20.38 2.73 -8.85
N VAL A 300 -20.71 3.96 -9.28
CA VAL A 300 -20.11 5.20 -8.73
C VAL A 300 -20.41 5.37 -7.25
N ASN A 301 -21.60 4.97 -6.79
CA ASN A 301 -21.97 4.99 -5.37
C ASN A 301 -21.01 4.12 -4.53
N CYS A 302 -20.61 2.94 -5.01
CA CYS A 302 -19.63 2.08 -4.33
C CYS A 302 -18.25 2.73 -4.26
N LEU A 303 -17.85 3.49 -5.30
CA LEU A 303 -16.55 4.18 -5.33
C LEU A 303 -16.52 5.42 -4.42
N ASN A 304 -17.63 6.15 -4.30
CA ASN A 304 -17.74 7.31 -3.41
C ASN A 304 -17.51 6.93 -1.93
N GLU A 305 -17.95 5.75 -1.53
CA GLU A 305 -17.73 5.20 -0.19
C GLU A 305 -16.33 4.58 -0.02
N GLY A 306 -15.60 4.41 -1.13
CA GLY A 306 -14.33 3.71 -1.22
C GLY A 306 -14.53 2.19 -1.28
N ALA A 307 -13.89 1.55 -2.25
CA ALA A 307 -14.02 0.11 -2.48
C ALA A 307 -12.66 -0.61 -2.56
N MET A 308 -12.66 -1.89 -2.22
CA MET A 308 -11.53 -2.81 -2.41
C MET A 308 -11.98 -4.07 -3.11
N VAL A 309 -11.10 -4.61 -3.96
CA VAL A 309 -11.21 -5.99 -4.43
C VAL A 309 -10.44 -6.90 -3.49
N VAL A 310 -11.07 -7.97 -3.05
CA VAL A 310 -10.56 -8.90 -2.05
C VAL A 310 -10.64 -10.32 -2.61
N LEU A 311 -9.55 -11.08 -2.51
CA LEU A 311 -9.49 -12.45 -3.00
C LEU A 311 -9.70 -13.43 -1.85
N TYR A 312 -10.55 -14.43 -2.06
CA TYR A 312 -10.87 -15.50 -1.12
C TYR A 312 -10.53 -16.86 -1.73
N ARG A 313 -10.36 -17.86 -0.85
CA ARG A 313 -10.08 -19.24 -1.28
C ARG A 313 -11.25 -19.84 -2.07
N ASN A 314 -12.47 -19.61 -1.61
CA ASN A 314 -13.73 -20.08 -2.19
C ASN A 314 -14.90 -19.24 -1.63
N ASP A 315 -16.13 -19.59 -2.00
CA ASP A 315 -17.37 -18.92 -1.61
C ASP A 315 -17.62 -18.92 -0.11
N GLU A 316 -17.28 -20.02 0.56
CA GLU A 316 -17.52 -20.19 2.00
C GLU A 316 -16.41 -19.58 2.88
N ALA A 317 -15.27 -19.22 2.28
CA ALA A 317 -14.13 -18.70 3.03
C ALA A 317 -14.46 -17.37 3.73
N GLN A 318 -14.16 -17.33 5.03
CA GLN A 318 -14.26 -16.12 5.86
C GLN A 318 -12.95 -15.32 5.87
N THR A 319 -11.82 -15.97 5.60
CA THR A 319 -10.49 -15.36 5.57
C THR A 319 -10.09 -15.00 4.14
N HIS A 320 -9.62 -13.77 3.97
CA HIS A 320 -9.11 -13.28 2.69
C HIS A 320 -7.66 -13.71 2.49
N LEU A 321 -7.25 -13.87 1.23
CA LEU A 321 -5.88 -14.18 0.82
C LEU A 321 -5.09 -12.89 0.54
N THR A 322 -5.73 -11.91 -0.10
CA THR A 322 -5.13 -10.61 -0.44
C THR A 322 -6.20 -9.58 -0.80
N TYR A 323 -5.86 -8.29 -0.80
CA TYR A 323 -6.79 -7.22 -1.17
C TYR A 323 -6.06 -6.00 -1.76
N LYS A 324 -6.81 -5.17 -2.50
CA LYS A 324 -6.33 -3.90 -3.03
C LYS A 324 -7.45 -2.86 -3.08
N SER A 325 -7.14 -1.63 -2.64
CA SER A 325 -8.01 -0.48 -2.87
C SER A 325 -8.07 -0.13 -4.35
N ILE A 326 -9.27 0.05 -4.88
CA ILE A 326 -9.47 0.43 -6.30
C ILE A 326 -9.63 1.95 -6.50
N GLY A 327 -9.64 2.74 -5.42
CA GLY A 327 -9.83 4.19 -5.49
C GLY A 327 -11.13 4.55 -6.23
N ASN A 328 -11.03 5.40 -7.25
CA ASN A 328 -12.14 5.80 -8.11
C ASN A 328 -12.19 5.03 -9.44
N ALA A 329 -11.45 3.93 -9.57
CA ALA A 329 -11.35 3.18 -10.82
C ALA A 329 -12.55 2.24 -11.00
N LYS A 330 -13.43 2.57 -11.96
CA LYS A 330 -14.59 1.73 -12.34
C LYS A 330 -14.20 0.36 -12.91
N SER A 331 -13.03 0.30 -13.53
CA SER A 331 -12.48 -0.92 -14.13
C SER A 331 -10.97 -0.97 -13.90
N GLY A 332 -10.41 -2.17 -13.83
CA GLY A 332 -8.98 -2.32 -13.64
C GLY A 332 -8.53 -3.75 -13.40
N ILE A 333 -7.23 -3.87 -13.17
CA ILE A 333 -6.52 -5.14 -13.02
C ILE A 333 -5.65 -5.09 -11.77
N TYR A 334 -5.58 -6.21 -11.07
CA TYR A 334 -4.66 -6.43 -9.96
C TYR A 334 -3.96 -7.79 -10.08
N ASN A 335 -2.65 -7.75 -10.36
CA ASN A 335 -1.80 -8.92 -10.32
C ASN A 335 -1.45 -9.26 -8.87
N THR A 336 -1.79 -10.47 -8.41
CA THR A 336 -1.56 -10.90 -7.04
C THR A 336 -0.30 -11.77 -6.93
N SER A 337 0.18 -12.02 -5.71
CA SER A 337 1.20 -13.04 -5.42
C SER A 337 0.62 -14.45 -5.19
N VAL A 338 -0.71 -14.55 -5.10
CA VAL A 338 -1.45 -15.78 -4.81
C VAL A 338 -1.42 -16.70 -6.04
N PRO A 339 -1.02 -17.98 -5.89
CA PRO A 339 -1.09 -18.93 -6.99
C PRO A 339 -2.54 -19.16 -7.43
N LEU A 340 -2.76 -19.35 -8.73
CA LEU A 340 -4.10 -19.65 -9.23
C LEU A 340 -4.51 -21.07 -8.81
N ASN A 341 -5.71 -21.18 -8.25
CA ASN A 341 -6.38 -22.42 -7.89
C ASN A 341 -7.84 -22.36 -8.32
N GLU A 342 -8.43 -23.52 -8.60
CA GLU A 342 -9.89 -23.68 -8.76
C GLU A 342 -10.63 -23.23 -7.49
N GLY A 343 -11.79 -22.61 -7.66
CA GLY A 343 -12.61 -22.09 -6.56
C GLY A 343 -12.27 -20.66 -6.10
N LEU A 344 -11.11 -20.09 -6.50
CA LEU A 344 -10.75 -18.73 -6.09
C LEU A 344 -11.83 -17.72 -6.47
N GLN A 345 -12.22 -16.87 -5.52
CA GLN A 345 -13.32 -15.93 -5.70
C GLN A 345 -12.90 -14.52 -5.33
N VAL A 346 -13.28 -13.55 -6.17
CA VAL A 346 -13.11 -12.13 -5.86
C VAL A 346 -14.41 -11.55 -5.32
N ARG A 347 -14.29 -10.73 -4.28
CA ARG A 347 -15.39 -9.98 -3.67
C ARG A 347 -15.05 -8.50 -3.62
N LEU A 348 -16.05 -7.66 -3.82
CA LEU A 348 -15.95 -6.21 -3.64
C LEU A 348 -16.40 -5.87 -2.24
N HIS A 349 -15.55 -5.18 -1.48
CA HIS A 349 -15.84 -4.73 -0.13
C HIS A 349 -15.78 -3.21 -0.04
N LYS A 350 -16.58 -2.64 0.87
CA LYS A 350 -16.41 -1.26 1.31
C LYS A 350 -15.08 -1.11 2.01
N ILE A 351 -14.46 0.05 1.86
CA ILE A 351 -13.32 0.43 2.68
C ILE A 351 -13.81 0.82 4.06
N LYS A 352 -13.42 0.06 5.08
CA LYS A 352 -13.55 0.52 6.46
C LYS A 352 -12.33 1.37 6.80
N LYS A 353 -12.53 2.70 6.82
CA LYS A 353 -11.50 3.63 7.31
C LYS A 353 -11.41 3.49 8.83
N LEU A 354 -10.30 2.93 9.31
CA LEU A 354 -10.01 2.85 10.73
C LEU A 354 -9.42 4.18 11.21
N CYS A 355 -8.45 4.76 10.45
CA CYS A 355 -7.99 6.15 10.61
C CYS A 355 -7.07 6.60 9.44
N CYS A 356 -7.19 7.84 8.96
CA CYS A 356 -6.62 8.40 7.69
C CYS A 356 -6.25 7.38 6.60
N PHE A 357 -5.04 6.83 6.67
CA PHE A 357 -4.39 5.92 5.70
C PHE A 357 -4.52 4.43 6.05
N TRP A 358 -4.98 4.09 7.25
CA TRP A 358 -5.26 2.71 7.65
C TRP A 358 -6.67 2.34 7.26
N THR A 359 -6.74 1.45 6.29
CA THR A 359 -7.98 0.91 5.75
C THR A 359 -8.00 -0.58 6.01
N SER A 360 -9.16 -1.07 6.46
CA SER A 360 -9.42 -2.51 6.51
C SER A 360 -10.56 -2.86 5.56
N ILE A 361 -10.69 -4.16 5.31
CA ILE A 361 -11.83 -4.73 4.62
C ILE A 361 -13.08 -4.45 5.48
N GLY A 362 -14.06 -3.81 4.87
CA GLY A 362 -15.38 -3.54 5.45
C GLY A 362 -16.43 -4.52 4.93
N GLU A 363 -17.68 -4.06 4.93
CA GLU A 363 -18.83 -4.84 4.45
C GLU A 363 -18.67 -5.29 3.00
N GLU A 364 -19.09 -6.51 2.71
CA GLU A 364 -19.16 -7.02 1.34
C GLU A 364 -20.29 -6.31 0.59
N ILE A 365 -19.99 -5.81 -0.61
CA ILE A 365 -20.94 -5.14 -1.51
C ILE A 365 -21.45 -6.13 -2.55
N HIS A 366 -20.54 -6.91 -3.12
CA HIS A 366 -20.82 -7.80 -4.22
C HIS A 366 -19.76 -8.89 -4.35
N ARG A 367 -20.14 -9.97 -5.01
CA ARG A 367 -19.35 -11.19 -5.13
C ARG A 367 -19.32 -11.65 -6.58
N GLY A 368 -18.13 -11.92 -7.11
CA GLY A 368 -17.96 -12.55 -8.41
C GLY A 368 -18.15 -14.07 -8.32
N GLY A 369 -18.29 -14.70 -9.48
CA GLY A 369 -18.25 -16.17 -9.58
C GLY A 369 -16.91 -16.73 -9.11
N GLU A 370 -16.94 -17.99 -8.64
CA GLU A 370 -15.70 -18.73 -8.40
C GLU A 370 -14.95 -18.95 -9.71
N PHE A 371 -13.64 -19.07 -9.62
CA PHE A 371 -12.81 -19.44 -10.75
C PHE A 371 -13.04 -20.90 -11.10
N GLU A 372 -13.66 -21.14 -12.25
CA GLU A 372 -13.89 -22.47 -12.82
C GLU A 372 -12.83 -22.82 -13.87
N THR A 373 -12.51 -24.12 -13.93
CA THR A 373 -11.58 -24.65 -14.93
C THR A 373 -12.27 -24.83 -16.28
N PRO A 374 -11.54 -24.76 -17.41
CA PRO A 374 -12.10 -24.99 -18.74
C PRO A 374 -12.78 -26.35 -18.86
N SER A 375 -13.76 -26.45 -19.76
CA SER A 375 -14.49 -27.70 -20.02
C SER A 375 -13.59 -28.84 -20.52
N ASP A 376 -13.99 -30.07 -20.21
CA ASP A 376 -13.37 -31.29 -20.72
C ASP A 376 -13.60 -31.49 -22.23
N VAL A 377 -12.69 -32.23 -22.87
CA VAL A 377 -12.74 -32.61 -24.28
C VAL A 377 -12.68 -34.12 -24.43
N SER A 378 -13.54 -34.68 -25.28
CA SER A 378 -13.56 -36.13 -25.55
C SER A 378 -12.29 -36.60 -26.28
N ILE A 379 -11.76 -37.73 -25.85
CA ILE A 379 -10.63 -38.40 -26.52
C ILE A 379 -11.18 -39.20 -27.69
N LYS A 380 -10.81 -38.83 -28.92
CA LYS A 380 -11.35 -39.44 -30.14
C LYS A 380 -11.13 -40.96 -30.18
N GLY A 381 -12.21 -41.71 -30.29
CA GLY A 381 -12.21 -43.18 -30.38
C GLY A 381 -12.20 -43.90 -29.03
N TYR A 382 -12.30 -43.18 -27.91
CA TYR A 382 -12.25 -43.76 -26.58
C TYR A 382 -13.33 -43.21 -25.66
N SER A 383 -13.76 -44.03 -24.70
CA SER A 383 -14.71 -43.67 -23.64
C SER A 383 -14.01 -42.90 -22.51
N ALA A 384 -13.26 -41.86 -22.88
CA ALA A 384 -12.47 -41.05 -21.97
C ALA A 384 -12.42 -39.58 -22.40
N LYS A 385 -12.14 -38.68 -21.45
CA LYS A 385 -12.07 -37.24 -21.69
C LYS A 385 -10.87 -36.62 -20.98
N LEU A 386 -10.38 -35.51 -21.52
CA LEU A 386 -9.25 -34.75 -21.00
C LEU A 386 -9.71 -33.35 -20.59
N GLN A 387 -9.28 -32.88 -19.42
CA GLN A 387 -9.52 -31.51 -18.97
C GLN A 387 -8.20 -30.88 -18.50
N LEU A 388 -7.99 -29.60 -18.83
CA LEU A 388 -6.89 -28.80 -18.29
C LEU A 388 -7.38 -28.07 -17.03
N PHE A 389 -6.59 -28.09 -15.96
CA PHE A 389 -6.91 -27.40 -14.71
C PHE A 389 -5.68 -26.69 -14.12
N ALA A 390 -5.92 -25.85 -13.11
CA ALA A 390 -4.87 -25.13 -12.40
C ALA A 390 -4.82 -25.54 -10.92
N LYS A 391 -3.64 -25.88 -10.43
CA LYS A 391 -3.37 -26.17 -9.02
C LYS A 391 -2.03 -25.57 -8.61
N ASP A 392 -2.03 -24.78 -7.55
CA ASP A 392 -0.89 -24.03 -7.05
C ASP A 392 -0.18 -23.21 -8.13
N GLY A 393 -0.96 -22.65 -9.06
CA GLY A 393 -0.45 -21.88 -10.19
C GLY A 393 0.24 -22.70 -11.27
N LYS A 394 0.13 -24.03 -11.21
CA LYS A 394 0.67 -24.95 -12.21
C LYS A 394 -0.44 -25.56 -13.07
N ALA A 395 -0.09 -25.87 -14.30
CA ALA A 395 -0.94 -26.57 -15.24
C ALA A 395 -1.03 -28.06 -14.87
N GLY A 396 -2.24 -28.56 -14.69
CA GLY A 396 -2.53 -29.97 -14.48
C GLY A 396 -3.55 -30.49 -15.49
N ALA A 397 -3.62 -31.80 -15.63
CA ALA A 397 -4.60 -32.46 -16.49
C ALA A 397 -5.41 -33.50 -15.70
N ARG A 398 -6.73 -33.50 -15.91
CA ARG A 398 -7.64 -34.54 -15.45
C ARG A 398 -8.00 -35.45 -16.61
N LEU A 399 -7.89 -36.76 -16.40
CA LEU A 399 -8.34 -37.80 -17.31
C LEU A 399 -9.58 -38.46 -16.71
N TYR A 400 -10.72 -38.23 -17.35
CA TYR A 400 -11.98 -38.87 -17.00
C TYR A 400 -12.11 -40.15 -17.81
N VAL A 401 -12.14 -41.30 -17.14
CA VAL A 401 -12.28 -42.61 -17.80
C VAL A 401 -13.60 -43.22 -17.39
N ARG A 402 -14.48 -43.57 -18.33
CA ARG A 402 -15.73 -44.24 -17.98
C ARG A 402 -15.42 -45.56 -17.29
N LYS A 403 -16.13 -45.88 -16.20
CA LYS A 403 -15.95 -47.16 -15.49
C LYS A 403 -16.22 -48.39 -16.35
N THR A 404 -16.95 -48.25 -17.45
CA THR A 404 -17.17 -49.33 -18.41
C THR A 404 -15.96 -49.59 -19.33
N PHE A 405 -14.99 -48.68 -19.37
CA PHE A 405 -13.76 -48.82 -20.17
C PHE A 405 -12.67 -49.54 -19.35
N ASN A 406 -12.90 -50.81 -19.04
CA ASN A 406 -12.12 -51.57 -18.06
C ASN A 406 -10.65 -51.83 -18.46
N ASP A 407 -10.37 -51.91 -19.76
CA ASP A 407 -9.07 -52.21 -20.35
C ASP A 407 -8.26 -50.95 -20.72
N TRP A 408 -8.70 -49.77 -20.30
CA TRP A 408 -8.12 -48.49 -20.70
C TRP A 408 -6.61 -48.37 -20.46
N LYS A 409 -6.07 -48.98 -19.39
CA LYS A 409 -4.62 -48.94 -19.13
C LYS A 409 -3.80 -49.72 -20.15
N SER A 410 -4.40 -50.76 -20.76
CA SER A 410 -3.78 -51.50 -21.86
C SER A 410 -3.78 -50.65 -23.14
N GLU A 411 -4.93 -50.07 -23.48
CA GLU A 411 -5.10 -49.17 -24.62
C GLU A 411 -4.20 -47.93 -24.52
N PHE A 412 -4.04 -47.38 -23.32
CA PHE A 412 -3.26 -46.18 -23.04
C PHE A 412 -1.83 -46.48 -22.57
N LYS A 413 -1.35 -47.72 -22.70
CA LYS A 413 -0.03 -48.15 -22.19
C LYS A 413 1.13 -47.30 -22.70
N ARG A 414 1.02 -46.78 -23.92
CA ARG A 414 2.04 -45.93 -24.59
C ARG A 414 1.47 -44.57 -24.99
N SER A 415 0.45 -44.08 -24.27
CA SER A 415 -0.08 -42.74 -24.45
C SER A 415 0.35 -41.80 -23.34
N TRP A 416 0.49 -40.52 -23.68
CA TRP A 416 0.90 -39.49 -22.75
C TRP A 416 0.10 -38.22 -22.94
N VAL A 417 0.15 -37.37 -21.92
CA VAL A 417 -0.38 -36.01 -21.97
C VAL A 417 0.80 -35.05 -21.93
N GLY A 418 0.90 -34.20 -22.94
CA GLY A 418 1.86 -33.10 -23.02
C GLY A 418 1.19 -31.75 -22.72
N PHE A 419 1.93 -30.84 -22.10
CA PHE A 419 1.54 -29.47 -21.82
C PHE A 419 2.32 -28.52 -22.73
N TYR A 420 1.61 -27.57 -23.34
CA TYR A 420 2.16 -26.66 -24.34
C TYR A 420 1.84 -25.22 -23.94
N SER A 421 2.77 -24.32 -24.19
CA SER A 421 2.63 -22.88 -23.91
C SER A 421 1.71 -22.16 -24.90
N SER A 422 1.53 -22.74 -26.09
CA SER A 422 0.66 -22.21 -27.14
C SER A 422 0.10 -23.32 -28.02
N GLY A 423 -1.09 -23.09 -28.58
CA GLY A 423 -1.71 -23.98 -29.56
C GLY A 423 -1.00 -24.05 -30.92
N GLN A 424 -0.02 -23.17 -31.16
CA GLN A 424 0.80 -23.18 -32.37
C GLN A 424 2.01 -24.12 -32.29
N GLN A 425 2.36 -24.64 -31.11
CA GLN A 425 3.48 -25.56 -30.96
C GLN A 425 3.19 -26.92 -31.59
N ASP A 426 4.21 -27.54 -32.17
CA ASP A 426 4.09 -28.89 -32.71
C ASP A 426 3.90 -29.92 -31.60
N THR A 427 3.29 -31.05 -31.94
CA THR A 427 2.98 -32.11 -30.96
C THR A 427 4.24 -32.71 -30.31
N GLY A 428 5.40 -32.63 -30.97
CA GLY A 428 6.69 -33.06 -30.42
C GLY A 428 7.36 -32.03 -29.50
N ASP A 429 6.88 -30.79 -29.48
CA ASP A 429 7.56 -29.66 -28.83
C ASP A 429 7.14 -29.51 -27.36
N TYR A 430 7.50 -30.50 -26.54
CA TYR A 430 7.33 -30.44 -25.09
C TYR A 430 8.64 -30.77 -24.38
N GLU A 431 8.92 -30.07 -23.28
CA GLU A 431 10.09 -30.36 -22.45
C GLU A 431 9.87 -31.63 -21.62
N TRP A 432 10.96 -32.29 -21.18
CA TRP A 432 10.89 -33.54 -20.42
C TRP A 432 10.06 -33.46 -19.12
N TRP A 433 9.86 -32.26 -18.58
CA TRP A 433 9.07 -31.95 -17.36
C TRP A 433 7.63 -31.47 -17.66
N GLN A 434 7.24 -31.37 -18.94
CA GLN A 434 5.94 -30.91 -19.43
C GLN A 434 5.06 -32.04 -19.94
N TRP A 435 5.30 -33.30 -19.55
CA TRP A 435 4.46 -34.42 -19.95
C TRP A 435 4.43 -35.53 -18.91
N GLN A 436 3.46 -36.43 -19.04
CA GLN A 436 3.36 -37.64 -18.23
C GLN A 436 2.60 -38.75 -18.95
N TRP A 437 3.02 -40.00 -18.75
CA TRP A 437 2.26 -41.18 -19.20
C TRP A 437 0.85 -41.17 -18.63
N ALA A 438 -0.17 -41.35 -19.48
CA ALA A 438 -1.57 -41.32 -19.06
C ALA A 438 -1.88 -42.36 -17.97
N THR A 439 -1.23 -43.53 -18.04
CA THR A 439 -1.37 -44.61 -17.05
C THR A 439 -0.70 -44.34 -15.70
N LYS A 440 0.06 -43.26 -15.59
CA LYS A 440 0.77 -42.83 -14.37
C LYS A 440 0.12 -41.62 -13.70
N PHE A 441 -1.06 -41.20 -14.15
CA PHE A 441 -1.87 -40.22 -13.44
C PHE A 441 -2.40 -40.85 -12.16
N ASN A 442 -2.53 -40.06 -11.10
CA ASN A 442 -2.97 -40.52 -9.79
C ASN A 442 -4.50 -40.52 -9.73
N LEU A 443 -5.10 -41.58 -9.21
CA LEU A 443 -6.55 -41.62 -8.99
C LEU A 443 -6.95 -40.53 -7.99
N SER A 444 -7.90 -39.67 -8.37
CA SER A 444 -8.49 -38.66 -7.51
C SER A 444 -9.69 -39.26 -6.78
N THR A 445 -9.78 -39.00 -5.48
CA THR A 445 -10.87 -39.47 -4.61
C THR A 445 -12.10 -38.58 -4.65
N ASP A 446 -12.00 -37.41 -5.30
CA ASP A 446 -12.94 -36.30 -5.09
C ASP A 446 -13.90 -36.11 -6.28
N CYS A 447 -14.30 -37.20 -6.97
CA CYS A 447 -15.24 -37.12 -8.08
C CYS A 447 -16.68 -37.46 -7.66
N PRO A 448 -17.64 -36.52 -7.82
CA PRO A 448 -19.05 -36.78 -7.53
C PRO A 448 -19.76 -37.61 -8.62
N ASP A 449 -19.20 -37.70 -9.84
CA ASP A 449 -19.81 -38.45 -10.94
C ASP A 449 -19.50 -39.95 -10.79
N THR A 450 -20.51 -40.71 -10.41
CA THR A 450 -20.41 -42.16 -10.22
C THR A 450 -20.03 -42.94 -11.49
N SER A 451 -20.13 -42.34 -12.68
CA SER A 451 -19.89 -43.00 -13.97
C SER A 451 -18.45 -42.96 -14.49
N TYR A 452 -17.59 -42.11 -13.92
CA TYR A 452 -16.18 -41.96 -14.31
C TYR A 452 -15.24 -42.20 -13.13
N ASP A 453 -14.04 -42.68 -13.45
CA ASP A 453 -12.86 -42.56 -12.59
C ASP A 453 -12.04 -41.37 -13.08
N VAL A 454 -11.61 -40.50 -12.15
CA VAL A 454 -10.82 -39.31 -12.48
C VAL A 454 -9.38 -39.52 -12.06
N TYR A 455 -8.46 -39.36 -13.00
CA TYR A 455 -7.04 -39.43 -12.76
C TYR A 455 -6.40 -38.06 -12.99
N GLU A 456 -5.52 -37.62 -12.10
CA GLU A 456 -4.91 -36.29 -12.13
C GLU A 456 -3.38 -36.35 -12.22
N TYR A 457 -2.83 -35.37 -12.93
CA TYR A 457 -1.41 -35.08 -12.92
C TYR A 457 -1.18 -33.57 -12.94
N CYS A 458 -0.26 -33.08 -12.10
CA CYS A 458 0.18 -31.69 -12.08
C CYS A 458 1.59 -31.60 -12.63
N SER A 459 1.78 -30.83 -13.71
CA SER A 459 3.10 -30.59 -14.29
C SER A 459 3.91 -29.58 -13.47
N GLY A 460 5.19 -29.42 -13.81
CA GLY A 460 6.00 -28.31 -13.30
C GLY A 460 5.69 -26.95 -13.96
N MET A 461 4.85 -26.93 -15.00
CA MET A 461 4.59 -25.77 -15.84
C MET A 461 3.64 -24.79 -15.18
N ALA A 462 4.01 -23.51 -15.16
CA ALA A 462 3.11 -22.46 -14.72
C ALA A 462 1.93 -22.35 -15.67
N ILE A 463 0.71 -22.27 -15.13
CA ILE A 463 -0.46 -22.00 -15.96
C ILE A 463 -0.44 -20.53 -16.41
N ALA A 464 -0.73 -20.28 -17.67
CA ALA A 464 -0.69 -18.95 -18.27
C ALA A 464 -1.64 -18.90 -19.47
N PRO A 465 -2.06 -17.71 -19.93
CA PRO A 465 -2.88 -17.58 -21.13
C PRO A 465 -2.24 -18.28 -22.32
N GLY A 466 -3.01 -19.10 -23.03
CA GLY A 466 -2.56 -19.89 -24.18
C GLY A 466 -2.11 -21.32 -23.86
N VAL A 467 -1.90 -21.67 -22.58
CA VAL A 467 -1.50 -23.02 -22.18
C VAL A 467 -2.54 -24.06 -22.57
N GLN A 468 -2.11 -25.22 -23.05
CA GLN A 468 -2.97 -26.33 -23.47
C GLN A 468 -2.43 -27.67 -23.00
N ALA A 469 -3.30 -28.65 -22.84
CA ALA A 469 -2.95 -30.06 -22.71
C ALA A 469 -3.40 -30.83 -23.96
N ARG A 470 -2.58 -31.78 -24.41
CA ARG A 470 -2.91 -32.67 -25.53
C ARG A 470 -2.72 -34.12 -25.12
N PHE A 471 -3.68 -34.97 -25.50
CA PHE A 471 -3.58 -36.41 -25.32
C PHE A 471 -3.04 -37.03 -26.61
N ILE A 472 -1.96 -37.79 -26.49
CA ILE A 472 -1.21 -38.33 -27.63
C ILE A 472 -1.12 -39.84 -27.50
N LEU A 473 -1.52 -40.54 -28.55
CA LEU A 473 -1.37 -41.98 -28.70
C LEU A 473 0.00 -42.29 -29.35
N HIS A 474 0.48 -43.52 -29.18
CA HIS A 474 1.71 -44.02 -29.80
C HIS A 474 1.86 -43.60 -31.27
N GLY A 475 3.05 -43.09 -31.65
CA GLY A 475 3.32 -42.55 -33.00
C GLY A 475 2.94 -41.08 -33.20
N HIS A 476 2.84 -40.29 -32.12
CA HIS A 476 2.53 -38.86 -32.13
C HIS A 476 1.13 -38.49 -32.65
N ALA A 477 0.20 -39.44 -32.62
CA ALA A 477 -1.19 -39.20 -33.03
C ALA A 477 -1.96 -38.46 -31.91
N GLU A 478 -2.23 -37.17 -32.11
CA GLU A 478 -3.09 -36.39 -31.22
C GLU A 478 -4.54 -36.89 -31.27
N LYS A 479 -5.11 -37.23 -30.11
CA LYS A 479 -6.50 -37.70 -29.98
C LYS A 479 -7.41 -36.71 -29.26
N ALA A 480 -6.86 -35.80 -28.47
CA ALA A 480 -7.57 -34.70 -27.84
C ALA A 480 -6.66 -33.49 -27.62
N ARG A 481 -7.26 -32.30 -27.65
CA ARG A 481 -6.61 -31.01 -27.37
C ARG A 481 -7.56 -30.14 -26.57
N THR A 482 -7.12 -29.67 -25.42
CA THR A 482 -7.92 -28.75 -24.61
C THR A 482 -7.93 -27.36 -25.25
N PRO A 483 -8.96 -26.54 -24.99
CA PRO A 483 -8.90 -25.12 -25.32
C PRO A 483 -7.66 -24.46 -24.72
N GLY A 484 -7.20 -23.38 -25.37
CA GLY A 484 -6.17 -22.52 -24.81
C GLY A 484 -6.66 -21.87 -23.53
N TRP A 485 -5.83 -21.91 -22.49
CA TRP A 485 -6.16 -21.30 -21.21
C TRP A 485 -6.47 -19.81 -21.38
N THR A 486 -7.61 -19.36 -20.88
CA THR A 486 -8.06 -17.98 -21.01
C THR A 486 -7.50 -17.12 -19.87
N GLY A 487 -7.12 -15.89 -20.21
CA GLY A 487 -6.40 -14.97 -19.33
C GLY A 487 -7.23 -13.85 -18.75
#